data_AF-A0A1G5D3C2-F1
#
_entry.id   AF-A0A1G5D3C2-F1
#
_cell.length_a   1.000
_cell.length_b   1.000
_cell.length_c   1.000
_cell.angle_alpha   90.00
_cell.angle_beta   90.00
_cell.angle_gamma   90.00
#
_symmetry.space_group_name_H-M   'P 1'
#
loop_
_entity.id
_entity.type
_entity.pdbx_description
1 polymer ?
#
loop_
_entity_poly.entity_id
_entity_poly.type
_entity_poly.pdbx_seq_one_letter_code
_entity_poly.pdbx_strand_id
1 'polypeptide(L)'
;MRATVQFIHPDRKFAILTKLLDIIQAIGNLRQHILTHGILLEKLSTSDVETLKKALTKLDYSSYTVTASSLRLLIADGELHNLFGLVIPIPGRRNDFAGIFWERGFTLENLKPNQANDLRQRLETIATVGISPDIPQPRIYTVSGQVSKADGVPLSTVGFTVRLFDALPANNFVPCGNPAALQINGAYRIDYVWQSDGRKGPDLLVRVVDPQGNIVAEGGKASAAMQEFIEITAEDFAPRTYTLTGTVRNHGTGAPLPNSYVEAVFRINTQQLIRSGTTNSKGVVLFPVDESFFSRGQGVEVLFQLYRDDQALAPLVTDTIIANLLPGDQEVEILVTLPEPDGERCVVRGAIRHVDGTPLSNVIVRAFDRDMRAETLLGQTIADTAGAYEISYHTGQFRQPEKAQADLFIRVFEPRKGSEEREGEEELEGGEIAVSDIVFNAAQEQTIDLEIESEKFRGPSEYERYLAKLEPLVESVPVHELINEDLDFLNGKTGIPLEQLDYLRLDAQWAFQHALAPAACYGLFRQGLPTDLLQLSNERSSHLEEALQASLSHNIVPAALATQADQVIEQLLFVTGSRVFELDADAG
;
A
#
# COMPACT_ATOMS: atom_id res chain seq x y z
N MET A 1 -45.78 -38.53 5.89
CA MET A 1 -46.52 -38.36 4.62
C MET A 1 -47.28 -37.05 4.69
N ARG A 2 -47.43 -36.38 3.56
CA ARG A 2 -48.36 -35.25 3.43
C ARG A 2 -49.57 -35.67 2.61
N ALA A 3 -50.75 -35.22 3.01
CA ALA A 3 -52.02 -35.49 2.34
C ALA A 3 -52.68 -34.17 1.95
N THR A 4 -52.76 -33.91 0.64
CA THR A 4 -53.42 -32.74 0.06
C THR A 4 -54.85 -33.12 -0.31
N VAL A 5 -55.81 -32.51 0.39
CA VAL A 5 -57.25 -32.75 0.25
C VAL A 5 -57.84 -31.65 -0.61
N GLN A 6 -58.46 -32.00 -1.75
CA GLN A 6 -59.16 -31.07 -2.64
C GLN A 6 -60.62 -31.50 -2.81
N PHE A 7 -61.58 -30.66 -2.45
CA PHE A 7 -62.99 -31.01 -2.45
C PHE A 7 -63.55 -31.17 -3.88
N ILE A 8 -64.38 -32.21 -4.07
CA ILE A 8 -65.06 -32.50 -5.34
C ILE A 8 -66.44 -31.83 -5.29
N HIS A 9 -66.72 -30.87 -6.19
CA HIS A 9 -68.01 -30.16 -6.30
C HIS A 9 -68.60 -29.71 -4.95
N PRO A 10 -68.08 -28.63 -4.31
CA PRO A 10 -68.44 -28.21 -2.96
C PRO A 10 -69.82 -27.52 -2.88
N ASP A 11 -70.85 -28.09 -3.51
CA ASP A 11 -72.22 -27.55 -3.57
C ASP A 11 -73.01 -27.88 -2.30
N ARG A 12 -72.61 -28.95 -1.58
CA ARG A 12 -73.21 -29.40 -0.32
C ARG A 12 -72.26 -29.24 0.87
N LYS A 13 -71.73 -28.02 1.04
CA LYS A 13 -70.70 -27.67 2.04
C LYS A 13 -70.98 -28.23 3.44
N PHE A 14 -72.20 -28.08 3.96
CA PHE A 14 -72.55 -28.58 5.29
C PHE A 14 -72.39 -30.11 5.41
N ALA A 15 -72.91 -30.87 4.43
CA ALA A 15 -72.78 -32.33 4.42
C ALA A 15 -71.33 -32.79 4.27
N ILE A 16 -70.52 -32.04 3.50
CA ILE A 16 -69.09 -32.30 3.36
C ILE A 16 -68.36 -32.08 4.69
N LEU A 17 -68.67 -31.00 5.42
CA LEU A 17 -68.05 -30.73 6.73
C LEU A 17 -68.43 -31.78 7.78
N THR A 18 -69.71 -32.19 7.85
CA THR A 18 -70.15 -33.26 8.76
C THR A 18 -69.39 -34.55 8.48
N LYS A 19 -69.32 -34.96 7.21
CA LYS A 19 -68.62 -36.18 6.81
C LYS A 19 -67.11 -36.10 7.06
N LEU A 20 -66.49 -34.94 6.83
CA LEU A 20 -65.08 -34.71 7.13
C LEU A 20 -64.81 -34.84 8.64
N LEU A 21 -65.69 -34.31 9.49
CA LEU A 21 -65.58 -34.44 10.94
C LEU A 21 -65.68 -35.90 11.40
N ASP A 22 -66.66 -36.65 10.91
CA ASP A 22 -66.83 -38.07 11.22
C ASP A 22 -65.57 -38.88 10.84
N ILE A 23 -64.97 -38.57 9.69
CA ILE A 23 -63.74 -39.21 9.22
C ILE A 23 -62.55 -38.85 10.10
N ILE A 24 -62.40 -37.57 10.49
CA ILE A 24 -61.34 -37.12 11.38
C ILE A 24 -61.42 -37.80 12.75
N GLN A 25 -62.63 -38.04 13.26
CA GLN A 25 -62.86 -38.76 14.51
C GLN A 25 -62.58 -40.26 14.38
N ALA A 26 -62.90 -40.86 13.23
CA ALA A 26 -62.71 -42.28 12.98
C ALA A 26 -61.25 -42.70 12.76
N ILE A 27 -60.36 -41.79 12.34
CA ILE A 27 -58.94 -42.08 12.12
C ILE A 27 -58.16 -41.82 13.41
N GLY A 28 -57.50 -42.87 13.93
CA GLY A 28 -56.78 -42.83 15.21
C GLY A 28 -55.79 -41.67 15.30
N ASN A 29 -55.91 -40.87 16.37
CA ASN A 29 -55.10 -39.68 16.67
C ASN A 29 -55.07 -38.58 15.60
N LEU A 30 -55.89 -38.64 14.54
CA LEU A 30 -55.89 -37.63 13.49
C LEU A 30 -56.41 -36.28 14.00
N ARG A 31 -57.45 -36.29 14.85
CA ARG A 31 -57.92 -35.09 15.55
C ARG A 31 -56.78 -34.39 16.29
N GLN A 32 -56.06 -35.12 17.15
CA GLN A 32 -54.96 -34.54 17.93
C GLN A 32 -53.85 -34.04 17.02
N HIS A 33 -53.55 -34.77 15.95
CA HIS A 33 -52.56 -34.38 14.95
C HIS A 33 -52.89 -33.04 14.28
N ILE A 34 -54.14 -32.85 13.86
CA ILE A 34 -54.61 -31.60 13.25
C ILE A 34 -54.59 -30.45 14.26
N LEU A 35 -54.96 -30.70 15.52
CA LEU A 35 -54.87 -29.68 16.58
C LEU A 35 -53.43 -29.25 16.85
N THR A 36 -52.48 -30.18 16.82
CA THR A 36 -51.06 -29.89 17.06
C THR A 36 -50.37 -29.21 15.86
N HIS A 37 -50.62 -29.66 14.63
CA HIS A 37 -49.86 -29.20 13.45
C HIS A 37 -50.63 -28.21 12.56
N GLY A 38 -51.92 -28.01 12.82
CA GLY A 38 -52.80 -27.19 12.01
C GLY A 38 -53.08 -27.78 10.62
N ILE A 39 -53.69 -26.96 9.77
CA ILE A 39 -53.88 -27.23 8.34
C ILE A 39 -53.08 -26.25 7.49
N LEU A 40 -52.58 -26.69 6.34
CA LEU A 40 -51.79 -25.87 5.43
C LEU A 40 -52.59 -25.54 4.16
N LEU A 41 -52.77 -24.25 3.88
CA LEU A 41 -53.19 -23.74 2.58
C LEU A 41 -51.93 -23.42 1.79
N GLU A 42 -51.73 -24.09 0.66
CA GLU A 42 -50.50 -23.99 -0.14
C GLU A 42 -50.80 -23.66 -1.61
N LYS A 43 -49.74 -23.42 -2.39
CA LYS A 43 -49.84 -22.93 -3.78
C LYS A 43 -50.64 -21.63 -3.85
N LEU A 44 -50.42 -20.75 -2.89
CA LEU A 44 -51.03 -19.43 -2.82
C LEU A 44 -50.15 -18.43 -3.59
N SER A 45 -50.79 -17.52 -4.31
CA SER A 45 -50.11 -16.30 -4.78
C SER A 45 -49.96 -15.31 -3.62
N THR A 46 -49.07 -14.32 -3.78
CA THR A 46 -48.91 -13.24 -2.78
C THR A 46 -50.24 -12.51 -2.52
N SER A 47 -51.05 -12.30 -3.55
CA SER A 47 -52.40 -11.72 -3.41
C SER A 47 -53.37 -12.61 -2.65
N ASP A 48 -53.29 -13.93 -2.80
CA ASP A 48 -54.11 -14.87 -2.03
C ASP A 48 -53.73 -14.81 -0.54
N VAL A 49 -52.43 -14.79 -0.21
CA VAL A 49 -51.95 -14.68 1.17
C VAL A 49 -52.47 -13.41 1.84
N GLU A 50 -52.37 -12.26 1.17
CA GLU A 50 -52.89 -10.99 1.69
C GLU A 50 -54.42 -10.98 1.83
N THR A 51 -55.13 -11.63 0.91
CA THR A 51 -56.59 -11.79 0.97
C THR A 51 -56.98 -12.64 2.19
N LEU A 52 -56.27 -13.75 2.44
CA LEU A 52 -56.51 -14.61 3.59
C LEU A 52 -56.19 -13.91 4.92
N LYS A 53 -55.08 -13.16 4.99
CA LYS A 53 -54.76 -12.35 6.18
C LYS A 53 -55.90 -11.39 6.52
N LYS A 54 -56.36 -10.61 5.53
CA LYS A 54 -57.48 -9.67 5.70
C LYS A 54 -58.77 -10.38 6.12
N ALA A 55 -59.04 -11.56 5.56
CA ALA A 55 -60.21 -12.36 5.91
C ALA A 55 -60.13 -12.86 7.36
N LEU A 56 -58.99 -13.41 7.79
CA LEU A 56 -58.77 -13.89 9.15
C LEU A 56 -58.83 -12.76 10.18
N THR A 57 -58.27 -11.58 9.89
CA THR A 57 -58.40 -10.38 10.74
C THR A 57 -59.85 -9.95 10.92
N LYS A 58 -60.67 -9.98 9.85
CA LYS A 58 -62.12 -9.68 9.94
C LYS A 58 -62.91 -10.70 10.77
N LEU A 59 -62.36 -11.90 10.93
CA LEU A 59 -62.96 -12.99 11.71
C LEU A 59 -62.36 -13.09 13.13
N ASP A 60 -61.56 -12.10 13.53
CA ASP A 60 -60.83 -12.06 14.82
C ASP A 60 -59.97 -13.32 15.06
N TYR A 61 -59.41 -13.87 13.98
CA TYR A 61 -58.59 -15.08 14.03
C TYR A 61 -57.10 -14.74 13.92
N SER A 62 -56.37 -14.94 15.01
CA SER A 62 -54.94 -14.58 15.11
C SER A 62 -53.97 -15.76 15.07
N SER A 63 -54.47 -16.99 15.21
CA SER A 63 -53.62 -18.19 15.34
C SER A 63 -53.23 -18.79 13.97
N TYR A 64 -52.32 -18.14 13.26
CA TYR A 64 -51.81 -18.64 11.98
C TYR A 64 -50.38 -18.16 11.68
N THR A 65 -49.68 -18.87 10.80
CA THR A 65 -48.36 -18.48 10.27
C THR A 65 -48.42 -18.39 8.74
N VAL A 66 -47.61 -17.51 8.16
CA VAL A 66 -47.59 -17.25 6.71
C VAL A 66 -46.19 -17.34 6.14
N THR A 67 -46.13 -17.77 4.88
CA THR A 67 -44.95 -17.63 4.01
C THR A 67 -45.33 -16.83 2.76
N ALA A 68 -44.43 -16.68 1.81
CA ALA A 68 -44.72 -16.04 0.53
C ALA A 68 -45.79 -16.78 -0.31
N SER A 69 -46.00 -18.08 -0.08
CA SER A 69 -46.88 -18.92 -0.92
C SER A 69 -47.77 -19.90 -0.14
N SER A 70 -47.83 -19.77 1.18
CA SER A 70 -48.63 -20.63 2.03
C SER A 70 -49.13 -19.92 3.29
N LEU A 71 -50.24 -20.42 3.83
CA LEU A 71 -50.78 -20.02 5.13
C LEU A 71 -51.09 -21.28 5.94
N ARG A 72 -50.50 -21.40 7.13
CA ARG A 72 -50.81 -22.46 8.08
C ARG A 72 -51.75 -21.92 9.15
N LEU A 73 -52.92 -22.52 9.24
CA LEU A 73 -53.92 -22.20 10.24
C LEU A 73 -53.75 -23.15 11.43
N LEU A 74 -53.51 -22.61 12.61
CA LEU A 74 -53.45 -23.36 13.87
C LEU A 74 -54.84 -23.30 14.51
N ILE A 75 -55.37 -24.43 15.00
CA ILE A 75 -56.73 -24.48 15.57
C ILE A 75 -56.69 -23.95 17.01
N ALA A 76 -57.18 -22.74 17.21
CA ALA A 76 -57.30 -22.12 18.54
C ALA A 76 -58.29 -22.89 19.43
N ASP A 77 -58.01 -22.90 20.74
CA ASP A 77 -58.86 -23.48 21.79
C ASP A 77 -59.14 -24.99 21.71
N GLY A 78 -58.42 -25.73 20.85
CA GLY A 78 -58.49 -27.19 20.81
C GLY A 78 -59.77 -27.77 20.18
N GLU A 79 -60.61 -26.92 19.57
CA GLU A 79 -61.89 -27.33 18.97
C GLU A 79 -61.86 -27.27 17.44
N LEU A 80 -61.94 -28.44 16.79
CA LEU A 80 -62.10 -28.55 15.34
C LEU A 80 -63.34 -27.81 14.79
N HIS A 81 -64.35 -27.55 15.64
CA HIS A 81 -65.50 -26.76 15.24
C HIS A 81 -65.14 -25.30 14.91
N ASN A 82 -64.06 -24.76 15.47
CA ASN A 82 -63.58 -23.41 15.15
C ASN A 82 -63.09 -23.33 13.70
N LEU A 83 -62.45 -24.38 13.19
CA LEU A 83 -62.11 -24.48 11.77
C LEU A 83 -63.37 -24.48 10.90
N PHE A 84 -64.44 -25.17 11.32
CA PHE A 84 -65.71 -25.17 10.60
C PHE A 84 -66.41 -23.81 10.62
N GLY A 85 -66.36 -23.09 11.74
CA GLY A 85 -66.88 -21.72 11.87
C GLY A 85 -66.30 -20.76 10.82
N LEU A 86 -65.05 -20.98 10.40
CA LEU A 86 -64.38 -20.16 9.37
C LEU A 86 -64.83 -20.47 7.94
N VAL A 87 -65.41 -21.65 7.69
CA VAL A 87 -65.70 -22.15 6.32
C VAL A 87 -67.18 -22.45 6.07
N ILE A 88 -68.03 -22.37 7.10
CA ILE A 88 -69.49 -22.51 6.97
C ILE A 88 -70.06 -21.40 6.07
N PRO A 89 -70.86 -21.74 5.05
CA PRO A 89 -71.50 -20.75 4.20
C PRO A 89 -72.61 -20.01 4.96
N ILE A 90 -72.48 -18.69 5.09
CA ILE A 90 -73.53 -17.81 5.61
C ILE A 90 -74.20 -17.13 4.41
N PRO A 91 -75.51 -17.34 4.14
CA PRO A 91 -76.20 -16.71 3.01
C PRO A 91 -76.03 -15.19 3.02
N GLY A 92 -75.67 -14.61 1.87
CA GLY A 92 -75.49 -13.16 1.71
C GLY A 92 -74.16 -12.59 2.26
N ARG A 93 -73.29 -13.39 2.88
CA ARG A 93 -72.00 -12.93 3.41
C ARG A 93 -70.83 -13.49 2.59
N ARG A 94 -70.04 -12.60 1.98
CA ARG A 94 -68.79 -12.98 1.32
C ARG A 94 -67.74 -13.37 2.37
N ASN A 95 -67.14 -14.55 2.22
CA ASN A 95 -66.07 -15.06 3.07
C ASN A 95 -64.92 -15.55 2.17
N ASP A 96 -63.91 -14.71 1.96
CA ASP A 96 -62.79 -14.99 1.05
C ASP A 96 -61.92 -16.16 1.56
N PHE A 97 -61.83 -16.37 2.88
CA PHE A 97 -61.17 -17.54 3.46
C PHE A 97 -61.89 -18.83 3.07
N ALA A 98 -63.22 -18.87 3.25
CA ALA A 98 -64.02 -20.00 2.84
C ALA A 98 -63.92 -20.26 1.32
N GLY A 99 -63.89 -19.21 0.50
CA GLY A 99 -63.71 -19.33 -0.95
C GLY A 99 -62.46 -20.11 -1.31
N ILE A 100 -61.30 -19.66 -0.82
CA ILE A 100 -60.00 -20.32 -1.09
C ILE A 100 -59.96 -21.73 -0.50
N PHE A 101 -60.48 -21.94 0.72
CA PHE A 101 -60.54 -23.26 1.35
C PHE A 101 -61.36 -24.26 0.52
N TRP A 102 -62.53 -23.85 0.00
CA TRP A 102 -63.39 -24.72 -0.79
C TRP A 102 -62.86 -24.98 -2.20
N GLU A 103 -62.21 -23.99 -2.83
CA GLU A 103 -61.65 -24.11 -4.18
C GLU A 103 -60.34 -24.90 -4.22
N ARG A 104 -59.45 -24.66 -3.25
CA ARG A 104 -58.09 -25.22 -3.24
C ARG A 104 -57.88 -26.35 -2.25
N GLY A 105 -58.76 -26.47 -1.26
CA GLY A 105 -58.63 -27.46 -0.20
C GLY A 105 -57.51 -27.15 0.78
N PHE A 106 -56.95 -28.17 1.43
CA PHE A 106 -55.90 -28.00 2.44
C PHE A 106 -54.98 -29.22 2.49
N THR A 107 -53.82 -29.06 3.10
CA THR A 107 -52.82 -30.11 3.28
C THR A 107 -52.56 -30.40 4.75
N LEU A 108 -52.47 -31.68 5.07
CA LEU A 108 -52.00 -32.20 6.35
C LEU A 108 -50.58 -32.76 6.18
N GLU A 109 -49.64 -32.24 6.94
CA GLU A 109 -48.24 -32.70 6.96
C GLU A 109 -48.00 -33.58 8.20
N ASN A 110 -46.87 -34.26 8.25
CA ASN A 110 -46.41 -35.16 9.32
C ASN A 110 -47.34 -36.35 9.61
N LEU A 111 -48.17 -36.78 8.66
CA LEU A 111 -49.05 -37.94 8.84
C LEU A 111 -48.26 -39.25 8.79
N LYS A 112 -48.64 -40.21 9.65
CA LYS A 112 -48.17 -41.59 9.51
C LYS A 112 -48.69 -42.18 8.18
N PRO A 113 -47.94 -43.08 7.51
CA PRO A 113 -48.38 -43.65 6.22
C PRO A 113 -49.77 -44.29 6.24
N ASN A 114 -50.11 -45.00 7.31
CA ASN A 114 -51.44 -45.59 7.50
C ASN A 114 -52.53 -44.51 7.61
N GLN A 115 -52.32 -43.45 8.41
CA GLN A 115 -53.28 -42.36 8.53
C GLN A 115 -53.54 -41.65 7.19
N ALA A 116 -52.48 -41.42 6.40
CA ALA A 116 -52.62 -40.79 5.09
C ALA A 116 -53.43 -41.65 4.11
N ASN A 117 -53.17 -42.97 4.09
CA ASN A 117 -53.91 -43.91 3.23
C ASN A 117 -55.38 -44.06 3.67
N ASP A 118 -55.64 -44.18 4.98
CA ASP A 118 -57.00 -44.24 5.53
C ASP A 118 -57.79 -42.97 5.20
N LEU A 119 -57.13 -41.79 5.29
CA LEU A 119 -57.72 -40.51 4.94
C LEU A 119 -58.12 -40.46 3.47
N ARG A 120 -57.25 -40.91 2.56
CA ARG A 120 -57.55 -40.99 1.13
C ARG A 120 -58.76 -41.89 0.85
N GLN A 121 -58.78 -43.09 1.42
CA GLN A 121 -59.86 -44.05 1.18
C GLN A 121 -61.20 -43.51 1.69
N ARG A 122 -61.23 -42.89 2.88
CA ARG A 122 -62.47 -42.44 3.50
C ARG A 122 -63.02 -41.15 2.87
N LEU A 123 -62.15 -40.29 2.32
CA LEU A 123 -62.55 -39.03 1.69
C LEU A 123 -62.91 -39.12 0.21
N GLU A 124 -62.67 -40.24 -0.47
CA GLU A 124 -62.81 -40.38 -1.94
C GLU A 124 -64.16 -39.88 -2.51
N THR A 125 -65.23 -39.98 -1.72
CA THR A 125 -66.58 -39.56 -2.12
C THR A 125 -66.84 -38.05 -2.03
N ILE A 126 -65.97 -37.29 -1.34
CA ILE A 126 -66.14 -35.84 -1.11
C ILE A 126 -64.89 -35.01 -1.47
N ALA A 127 -63.73 -35.64 -1.62
CA ALA A 127 -62.48 -34.98 -1.97
C ALA A 127 -61.50 -35.93 -2.66
N THR A 128 -60.67 -35.37 -3.53
CA THR A 128 -59.47 -36.01 -4.05
C THR A 128 -58.34 -35.84 -3.03
N VAL A 129 -57.65 -36.93 -2.67
CA VAL A 129 -56.54 -36.90 -1.71
C VAL A 129 -55.22 -37.34 -2.35
N GLY A 130 -54.38 -36.36 -2.67
CA GLY A 130 -53.00 -36.57 -3.08
C GLY A 130 -52.14 -36.94 -1.87
N ILE A 131 -51.37 -38.03 -1.94
CA ILE A 131 -50.43 -38.42 -0.88
C ILE A 131 -49.05 -38.40 -1.49
N SER A 132 -48.12 -37.71 -0.84
CA SER A 132 -46.71 -37.72 -1.19
C SER A 132 -45.84 -37.87 0.06
N PRO A 133 -44.57 -38.30 -0.10
CA PRO A 133 -43.60 -38.28 0.98
C PRO A 133 -43.54 -36.88 1.59
N ASP A 134 -43.54 -36.83 2.92
CA ASP A 134 -43.26 -35.59 3.62
C ASP A 134 -41.76 -35.50 3.76
N ILE A 135 -41.11 -34.90 2.76
CA ILE A 135 -39.68 -34.65 2.79
C ILE A 135 -39.57 -33.25 3.36
N PRO A 136 -39.32 -33.09 4.69
CA PRO A 136 -38.93 -31.78 5.19
C PRO A 136 -37.65 -31.43 4.43
N GLN A 137 -37.71 -30.39 3.60
CA GLN A 137 -36.47 -29.80 3.10
C GLN A 137 -35.78 -29.24 4.33
N PRO A 138 -34.62 -29.78 4.75
CA PRO A 138 -33.90 -29.22 5.88
C PRO A 138 -33.63 -27.76 5.53
N ARG A 139 -34.12 -26.85 6.36
CA ARG A 139 -33.76 -25.44 6.22
C ARG A 139 -32.30 -25.35 6.64
N ILE A 140 -31.45 -25.08 5.66
CA ILE A 140 -30.03 -24.81 5.87
C ILE A 140 -29.93 -23.34 6.28
N TYR A 141 -29.41 -23.14 7.48
CA TYR A 141 -29.02 -21.85 8.00
C TYR A 141 -27.53 -21.65 7.71
N THR A 142 -27.12 -20.40 7.54
CA THR A 142 -25.72 -20.04 7.33
C THR A 142 -25.34 -18.95 8.30
N VAL A 143 -24.22 -19.14 9.00
CA VAL A 143 -23.52 -18.07 9.68
C VAL A 143 -22.17 -17.87 8.99
N SER A 144 -21.81 -16.61 8.77
CA SER A 144 -20.52 -16.23 8.22
C SER A 144 -20.02 -14.97 8.92
N GLY A 145 -18.75 -14.64 8.73
CA GLY A 145 -18.18 -13.46 9.37
C GLY A 145 -16.69 -13.34 9.12
N GLN A 146 -16.12 -12.30 9.69
CA GLN A 146 -14.68 -12.07 9.74
C GLN A 146 -14.22 -11.98 11.20
N VAL A 147 -13.08 -12.58 11.50
CA VAL A 147 -12.39 -12.49 12.78
C VAL A 147 -11.21 -11.55 12.62
N SER A 148 -11.15 -10.51 13.44
CA SER A 148 -10.09 -9.50 13.43
C SER A 148 -9.44 -9.36 14.80
N LYS A 149 -8.21 -8.87 14.82
CA LYS A 149 -7.51 -8.42 16.02
C LYS A 149 -8.13 -7.11 16.54
N ALA A 150 -7.78 -6.69 17.75
CA ALA A 150 -8.28 -5.45 18.34
C ALA A 150 -8.01 -4.18 17.51
N ASP A 151 -6.96 -4.20 16.69
CA ASP A 151 -6.59 -3.13 15.74
C ASP A 151 -7.40 -3.16 14.42
N GLY A 152 -8.33 -4.11 14.28
CA GLY A 152 -9.15 -4.31 13.09
C GLY A 152 -8.49 -5.14 11.99
N VAL A 153 -7.21 -5.51 12.12
CA VAL A 153 -6.52 -6.34 11.14
C VAL A 153 -7.07 -7.77 11.19
N PRO A 154 -7.42 -8.38 10.04
CA PRO A 154 -7.93 -9.75 10.03
C PRO A 154 -6.95 -10.74 10.65
N LEU A 155 -7.48 -11.68 11.44
CA LEU A 155 -6.68 -12.68 12.12
C LEU A 155 -6.11 -13.68 11.09
N SER A 156 -4.86 -13.45 10.67
CA SER A 156 -4.17 -14.21 9.62
C SER A 156 -3.44 -15.42 10.20
N THR A 157 -4.13 -16.56 10.28
CA THR A 157 -3.63 -17.73 11.02
C THR A 157 -3.98 -19.06 10.37
N VAL A 158 -3.31 -20.14 10.77
CA VAL A 158 -3.48 -21.49 10.26
C VAL A 158 -3.80 -22.44 11.40
N GLY A 159 -4.74 -23.36 11.17
CA GLY A 159 -5.15 -24.36 12.15
C GLY A 159 -6.18 -23.88 13.17
N PHE A 160 -6.54 -22.60 13.15
CA PHE A 160 -7.66 -22.08 13.94
C PHE A 160 -8.97 -22.66 13.43
N THR A 161 -9.83 -23.02 14.36
CA THR A 161 -11.13 -23.63 14.07
C THR A 161 -12.24 -22.77 14.63
N VAL A 162 -13.25 -22.49 13.80
CA VAL A 162 -14.49 -21.84 14.20
C VAL A 162 -15.53 -22.90 14.50
N ARG A 163 -16.13 -22.82 15.69
CA ARG A 163 -17.19 -23.71 16.18
C ARG A 163 -18.45 -22.90 16.42
N LEU A 164 -19.59 -23.47 16.04
CA LEU A 164 -20.90 -22.85 16.20
C LEU A 164 -21.75 -23.62 17.20
N PHE A 165 -22.49 -22.89 18.02
CA PHE A 165 -23.42 -23.44 19.00
C PHE A 165 -24.75 -22.68 18.96
N ASP A 166 -25.85 -23.39 19.25
CA ASP A 166 -27.10 -22.80 19.73
C ASP A 166 -27.04 -22.73 21.27
N ALA A 167 -27.04 -21.50 21.79
CA ALA A 167 -26.89 -21.16 23.19
C ALA A 167 -28.26 -21.16 23.88
N LEU A 168 -28.61 -22.30 24.46
CA LEU A 168 -29.83 -22.46 25.24
C LEU A 168 -29.68 -21.86 26.66
N PRO A 169 -30.80 -21.63 27.37
CA PRO A 169 -30.77 -21.14 28.75
C PRO A 169 -29.88 -21.99 29.67
N ALA A 170 -29.37 -21.37 30.74
CA ALA A 170 -28.49 -21.99 31.73
C ALA A 170 -27.12 -22.45 31.18
N ASN A 171 -26.55 -21.71 30.21
CA ASN A 171 -25.24 -22.00 29.58
C ASN A 171 -25.16 -23.39 28.93
N ASN A 172 -26.27 -23.87 28.39
CA ASN A 172 -26.28 -25.13 27.64
C ASN A 172 -26.01 -24.84 26.15
N PHE A 173 -24.83 -25.22 25.67
CA PHE A 173 -24.40 -24.96 24.30
C PHE A 173 -24.54 -26.23 23.45
N VAL A 174 -25.46 -26.23 22.49
CA VAL A 174 -25.65 -27.35 21.56
C VAL A 174 -24.85 -27.08 20.30
N PRO A 175 -23.83 -27.88 19.95
CA PRO A 175 -23.07 -27.70 18.71
C PRO A 175 -23.98 -27.73 17.49
N CYS A 176 -23.76 -26.80 16.56
CA CYS A 176 -24.53 -26.67 15.32
C CYS A 176 -23.57 -26.65 14.13
N GLY A 177 -23.86 -27.47 13.11
CA GLY A 177 -22.99 -27.59 11.93
C GLY A 177 -21.64 -28.25 12.24
N ASN A 178 -20.82 -28.39 11.21
CA ASN A 178 -19.45 -28.87 11.36
C ASN A 178 -18.52 -27.69 11.68
N PRO A 179 -17.48 -27.88 12.52
CA PRO A 179 -16.45 -26.87 12.68
C PRO A 179 -15.81 -26.50 11.34
N ALA A 180 -15.56 -25.21 11.14
CA ALA A 180 -14.91 -24.68 9.95
C ALA A 180 -13.49 -24.23 10.28
N ALA A 181 -12.55 -24.40 9.35
CA ALA A 181 -11.24 -23.75 9.46
C ALA A 181 -11.42 -22.23 9.29
N LEU A 182 -10.75 -21.44 10.13
CA LEU A 182 -10.64 -20.00 9.92
C LEU A 182 -9.75 -19.77 8.68
N GLN A 183 -10.22 -18.96 7.75
CA GLN A 183 -9.42 -18.59 6.58
C GLN A 183 -8.35 -17.58 6.96
N ILE A 184 -7.25 -17.56 6.21
CA ILE A 184 -6.11 -16.64 6.39
C ILE A 184 -6.47 -15.14 6.35
N ASN A 185 -7.63 -14.80 5.78
CA ASN A 185 -8.16 -13.43 5.75
C ASN A 185 -9.15 -13.19 6.91
N GLY A 186 -9.16 -14.05 7.93
CA GLY A 186 -10.08 -14.02 9.05
C GLY A 186 -11.50 -14.48 8.72
N ALA A 187 -11.82 -14.86 7.47
CA ALA A 187 -13.19 -15.21 7.12
C ALA A 187 -13.57 -16.63 7.59
N TYR A 188 -14.84 -16.81 7.91
CA TYR A 188 -15.41 -18.12 8.20
C TYR A 188 -16.83 -18.24 7.68
N ARG A 189 -17.27 -19.48 7.47
CA ARG A 189 -18.64 -19.83 7.13
C ARG A 189 -18.99 -21.21 7.66
N ILE A 190 -20.13 -21.32 8.32
CA ILE A 190 -20.69 -22.58 8.80
C ILE A 190 -22.14 -22.67 8.33
N ASP A 191 -22.43 -23.71 7.55
CA ASP A 191 -23.79 -24.10 7.18
C ASP A 191 -24.29 -25.14 8.21
N TYR A 192 -25.50 -24.96 8.71
CA TYR A 192 -26.07 -25.81 9.76
C TYR A 192 -27.58 -26.01 9.57
N VAL A 193 -28.13 -27.06 10.18
CA VAL A 193 -29.57 -27.31 10.18
C VAL A 193 -30.12 -26.91 11.54
N TRP A 194 -31.20 -26.14 11.54
CA TRP A 194 -31.91 -25.79 12.75
C TRP A 194 -33.42 -26.00 12.58
N GLN A 195 -34.05 -26.54 13.61
CA GLN A 195 -35.49 -26.78 13.65
C GLN A 195 -36.10 -25.84 14.68
N SER A 196 -37.19 -25.15 14.32
CA SER A 196 -37.88 -24.27 15.25
C SER A 196 -38.47 -25.06 16.41
N ASP A 197 -38.09 -24.65 17.61
CA ASP A 197 -38.57 -25.16 18.90
C ASP A 197 -39.60 -24.22 19.55
N GLY A 198 -40.15 -23.28 18.77
CA GLY A 198 -41.00 -22.18 19.25
C GLY A 198 -40.27 -20.84 19.35
N ARG A 199 -38.93 -20.81 19.27
CA ARG A 199 -38.16 -19.57 19.12
C ARG A 199 -38.21 -19.01 17.70
N LYS A 200 -37.96 -17.70 17.57
CA LYS A 200 -37.90 -16.98 16.28
C LYS A 200 -36.68 -17.38 15.44
N GLY A 201 -35.63 -17.88 16.09
CA GLY A 201 -34.39 -18.37 15.50
C GLY A 201 -33.47 -18.96 16.59
N PRO A 202 -32.36 -19.62 16.22
CA PRO A 202 -31.35 -20.07 17.18
C PRO A 202 -30.67 -18.88 17.86
N ASP A 203 -30.16 -19.07 19.06
CA ASP A 203 -29.31 -18.09 19.74
C ASP A 203 -27.86 -18.49 19.48
N LEU A 204 -27.22 -17.87 18.49
CA LEU A 204 -25.90 -18.30 18.04
C LEU A 204 -24.79 -17.85 18.98
N LEU A 205 -23.87 -18.78 19.27
CA LEU A 205 -22.55 -18.52 19.81
C LEU A 205 -21.50 -19.11 18.87
N VAL A 206 -20.62 -18.25 18.38
CA VAL A 206 -19.47 -18.59 17.54
C VAL A 206 -18.23 -18.53 18.42
N ARG A 207 -17.41 -19.59 18.40
CA ARG A 207 -16.12 -19.68 19.11
C ARG A 207 -14.99 -19.88 18.13
N VAL A 208 -13.99 -19.02 18.21
CA VAL A 208 -12.72 -19.18 17.50
C VAL A 208 -11.75 -19.87 18.46
N VAL A 209 -11.19 -21.00 18.03
CA VAL A 209 -10.34 -21.85 18.85
C VAL A 209 -8.97 -21.99 18.18
N ASP A 210 -7.90 -21.82 18.95
CA ASP A 210 -6.53 -22.03 18.48
C ASP A 210 -6.20 -23.52 18.27
N PRO A 211 -5.06 -23.88 17.63
CA PRO A 211 -4.64 -25.27 17.47
C PRO A 211 -4.41 -26.04 18.78
N GLN A 212 -4.26 -25.34 19.90
CA GLN A 212 -4.07 -25.90 21.23
C GLN A 212 -5.42 -26.19 21.93
N GLY A 213 -6.53 -25.72 21.38
CA GLY A 213 -7.88 -25.91 21.91
C GLY A 213 -8.37 -24.77 22.80
N ASN A 214 -7.63 -23.67 22.92
CA ASN A 214 -8.04 -22.51 23.72
C ASN A 214 -8.99 -21.62 22.91
N ILE A 215 -9.96 -21.03 23.60
CA ILE A 215 -10.88 -20.06 23.00
C ILE A 215 -10.13 -18.73 22.87
N VAL A 216 -10.06 -18.21 21.65
CA VAL A 216 -9.36 -16.96 21.32
C VAL A 216 -10.34 -15.80 21.19
N ALA A 217 -11.53 -16.06 20.66
CA ALA A 217 -12.55 -15.05 20.50
C ALA A 217 -13.94 -15.69 20.46
N GLU A 218 -14.95 -14.92 20.87
CA GLU A 218 -16.35 -15.32 20.84
C GLU A 218 -17.20 -14.21 20.23
N GLY A 219 -18.25 -14.58 19.51
CA GLY A 219 -19.27 -13.67 19.02
C GLY A 219 -20.62 -14.36 19.02
N GLY A 220 -21.71 -13.61 19.05
CA GLY A 220 -23.02 -14.23 19.13
C GLY A 220 -24.18 -13.35 18.71
N LYS A 221 -25.31 -14.00 18.46
CA LYS A 221 -26.54 -13.35 18.02
C LYS A 221 -27.76 -14.10 18.56
N ALA A 222 -28.56 -13.42 19.38
CA ALA A 222 -29.85 -13.96 19.80
C ALA A 222 -30.88 -13.93 18.67
N SER A 223 -31.70 -14.97 18.57
CA SER A 223 -32.77 -15.12 17.57
C SER A 223 -32.29 -14.85 16.14
N ALA A 224 -31.19 -15.49 15.75
CA ALA A 224 -30.52 -15.27 14.47
C ALA A 224 -31.41 -15.61 13.26
N ALA A 225 -31.21 -14.87 12.17
CA ALA A 225 -31.91 -15.12 10.92
C ALA A 225 -31.38 -16.38 10.22
N MET A 226 -32.03 -16.77 9.11
CA MET A 226 -31.59 -17.91 8.31
C MET A 226 -30.19 -17.71 7.70
N GLN A 227 -29.83 -16.47 7.42
CA GLN A 227 -28.49 -16.05 7.01
C GLN A 227 -28.04 -14.94 7.95
N GLU A 228 -26.97 -15.19 8.71
CA GLU A 228 -26.45 -14.25 9.68
C GLU A 228 -24.97 -13.94 9.37
N PHE A 229 -24.58 -12.69 9.61
CA PHE A 229 -23.20 -12.25 9.53
C PHE A 229 -22.75 -11.77 10.92
N ILE A 230 -21.73 -12.39 11.50
CA ILE A 230 -21.23 -12.11 12.85
C ILE A 230 -19.73 -11.82 12.76
N GLU A 231 -19.36 -10.55 12.89
CA GLU A 231 -17.96 -10.15 13.08
C GLU A 231 -17.50 -10.45 14.50
N ILE A 232 -16.25 -10.85 14.64
CA ILE A 232 -15.65 -11.26 15.91
C ILE A 232 -14.33 -10.53 16.08
N THR A 233 -14.15 -9.88 17.22
CA THR A 233 -12.88 -9.25 17.59
C THR A 233 -12.17 -10.10 18.64
N ALA A 234 -10.93 -10.48 18.37
CA ALA A 234 -10.05 -11.16 19.33
C ALA A 234 -9.31 -10.10 20.17
N GLU A 235 -9.94 -9.60 21.23
CA GLU A 235 -9.43 -8.47 22.03
C GLU A 235 -8.12 -8.80 22.77
N ASP A 236 -8.01 -10.00 23.34
CA ASP A 236 -6.87 -10.42 24.16
C ASP A 236 -5.83 -11.26 23.40
N PHE A 237 -5.93 -11.34 22.07
CA PHE A 237 -5.07 -12.18 21.25
C PHE A 237 -3.95 -11.39 20.58
N ALA A 238 -2.76 -11.43 21.19
CA ALA A 238 -1.54 -10.85 20.65
C ALA A 238 -0.48 -11.94 20.44
N PRO A 239 -0.49 -12.65 19.28
CA PRO A 239 0.54 -13.64 18.99
C PRO A 239 1.88 -12.91 18.84
N ARG A 240 2.99 -13.60 19.14
CA ARG A 240 4.31 -13.08 18.78
C ARG A 240 4.38 -12.97 17.27
N THR A 241 4.95 -11.89 16.75
CA THR A 241 5.23 -11.73 15.32
C THR A 241 6.72 -11.96 15.10
N TYR A 242 7.05 -12.84 14.15
CA TYR A 242 8.41 -13.05 13.68
C TYR A 242 8.62 -12.28 12.38
N THR A 243 9.87 -11.93 12.11
CA THR A 243 10.27 -11.21 10.90
C THR A 243 11.19 -12.08 10.06
N LEU A 244 10.80 -12.34 8.82
CA LEU A 244 11.73 -12.80 7.79
C LEU A 244 12.32 -11.57 7.09
N THR A 245 13.62 -11.36 7.26
CA THR A 245 14.37 -10.26 6.64
C THR A 245 15.01 -10.76 5.35
N GLY A 246 14.56 -10.23 4.21
CA GLY A 246 15.16 -10.51 2.90
C GLY A 246 16.19 -9.46 2.54
N THR A 247 17.38 -9.88 2.10
CA THR A 247 18.37 -9.00 1.46
C THR A 247 18.48 -9.37 -0.01
N VAL A 248 18.01 -8.50 -0.90
CA VAL A 248 17.95 -8.73 -2.34
C VAL A 248 19.24 -8.23 -3.00
N ARG A 249 19.89 -9.11 -3.76
CA ARG A 249 21.15 -8.82 -4.45
C ARG A 249 21.12 -9.33 -5.89
N ASN A 250 21.84 -8.64 -6.75
CA ASN A 250 22.14 -9.11 -8.09
C ASN A 250 23.07 -10.34 -8.00
N HIS A 251 22.67 -11.45 -8.63
CA HIS A 251 23.43 -12.71 -8.63
C HIS A 251 24.83 -12.58 -9.26
N GLY A 252 24.98 -11.76 -10.31
CA GLY A 252 26.25 -11.60 -11.02
C GLY A 252 27.21 -10.61 -10.35
N THR A 253 26.70 -9.49 -9.85
CA THR A 253 27.56 -8.42 -9.28
C THR A 253 27.64 -8.45 -7.75
N GLY A 254 26.71 -9.13 -7.07
CA GLY A 254 26.56 -9.10 -5.61
C GLY A 254 26.02 -7.78 -5.06
N ALA A 255 25.76 -6.79 -5.92
CA ALA A 255 25.27 -5.48 -5.53
C ALA A 255 23.84 -5.58 -4.95
N PRO A 256 23.51 -4.82 -3.87
CA PRO A 256 22.15 -4.76 -3.36
C PRO A 256 21.22 -4.15 -4.41
N LEU A 257 19.98 -4.62 -4.45
CA LEU A 257 18.94 -4.13 -5.36
C LEU A 257 17.90 -3.31 -4.58
N PRO A 258 18.02 -1.97 -4.56
CA PRO A 258 17.02 -1.11 -3.94
C PRO A 258 15.76 -0.99 -4.80
N ASN A 259 14.68 -0.46 -4.21
CA ASN A 259 13.40 -0.15 -4.88
C ASN A 259 12.77 -1.34 -5.63
N SER A 260 13.13 -2.57 -5.27
CA SER A 260 12.58 -3.78 -5.86
C SER A 260 11.36 -4.20 -5.06
N TYR A 261 10.23 -4.42 -5.73
CA TYR A 261 9.04 -4.95 -5.10
C TYR A 261 9.17 -6.46 -4.95
N VAL A 262 9.00 -6.97 -3.73
CA VAL A 262 9.17 -8.38 -3.40
C VAL A 262 7.90 -8.92 -2.77
N GLU A 263 7.35 -9.98 -3.34
CA GLU A 263 6.33 -10.80 -2.72
C GLU A 263 6.96 -12.08 -2.15
N ALA A 264 6.78 -12.30 -0.86
CA ALA A 264 7.07 -13.54 -0.17
C ALA A 264 5.77 -14.34 0.00
N VAL A 265 5.70 -15.50 -0.65
CA VAL A 265 4.57 -16.43 -0.58
C VAL A 265 4.91 -17.56 0.39
N PHE A 266 4.37 -17.47 1.60
CA PHE A 266 4.50 -18.48 2.65
C PHE A 266 3.46 -19.58 2.43
N ARG A 267 3.88 -20.82 2.22
CA ARG A 267 3.00 -21.96 1.93
C ARG A 267 3.04 -22.98 3.06
N ILE A 268 1.86 -23.41 3.47
CA ILE A 268 1.67 -24.50 4.43
C ILE A 268 0.48 -25.35 3.99
N ASN A 269 0.75 -26.61 3.60
CA ASN A 269 -0.21 -27.50 2.93
C ASN A 269 -0.89 -26.81 1.72
N THR A 270 -2.21 -26.63 1.76
CA THR A 270 -3.01 -25.95 0.72
C THR A 270 -3.23 -24.46 1.00
N GLN A 271 -2.67 -23.92 2.08
CA GLN A 271 -2.84 -22.52 2.47
C GLN A 271 -1.61 -21.70 2.09
N GLN A 272 -1.84 -20.43 1.74
CA GLN A 272 -0.79 -19.50 1.30
C GLN A 272 -0.99 -18.14 1.95
N LEU A 273 0.04 -17.58 2.57
CA LEU A 273 0.05 -16.21 3.07
C LEU A 273 1.01 -15.40 2.19
N ILE A 274 0.54 -14.27 1.68
CA ILE A 274 1.38 -13.37 0.88
C ILE A 274 1.75 -12.18 1.76
N ARG A 275 3.04 -11.85 1.78
CA ARG A 275 3.56 -10.59 2.29
C ARG A 275 4.34 -9.92 1.18
N SER A 276 4.28 -8.61 1.15
CA SER A 276 5.00 -7.82 0.17
C SER A 276 5.72 -6.66 0.82
N GLY A 277 6.78 -6.20 0.19
CA GLY A 277 7.48 -4.99 0.56
C GLY A 277 8.43 -4.54 -0.53
N THR A 278 8.85 -3.29 -0.45
CA THR A 278 9.84 -2.72 -1.36
C THR A 278 11.17 -2.66 -0.65
N THR A 279 12.25 -3.04 -1.33
CA THR A 279 13.59 -3.00 -0.77
C THR A 279 14.07 -1.57 -0.55
N ASN A 280 14.75 -1.33 0.57
CA ASN A 280 15.39 -0.04 0.85
C ASN A 280 16.72 0.14 0.07
N SER A 281 17.44 1.24 0.30
CA SER A 281 18.74 1.54 -0.34
C SER A 281 19.81 0.45 -0.17
N LYS A 282 19.69 -0.40 0.86
CA LYS A 282 20.58 -1.53 1.14
C LYS A 282 20.06 -2.86 0.57
N GLY A 283 18.97 -2.85 -0.19
CA GLY A 283 18.34 -4.05 -0.73
C GLY A 283 17.53 -4.85 0.29
N VAL A 284 17.23 -4.29 1.47
CA VAL A 284 16.57 -5.01 2.58
C VAL A 284 15.05 -4.81 2.53
N VAL A 285 14.30 -5.90 2.77
CA VAL A 285 12.83 -5.94 2.88
C VAL A 285 12.42 -6.83 4.06
N LEU A 286 11.31 -6.50 4.73
CA LEU A 286 10.82 -7.19 5.93
C LEU A 286 9.46 -7.86 5.68
N PHE A 287 9.33 -9.12 6.08
CA PHE A 287 8.08 -9.87 5.97
C PHE A 287 7.62 -10.33 7.37
N PRO A 288 6.71 -9.60 8.03
CA PRO A 288 6.19 -9.98 9.33
C PRO A 288 5.19 -11.15 9.21
N VAL A 289 5.36 -12.17 10.06
CA VAL A 289 4.52 -13.38 10.12
C VAL A 289 4.17 -13.69 11.57
N ASP A 290 2.89 -13.87 11.86
CA ASP A 290 2.42 -14.22 13.20
C ASP A 290 2.84 -15.66 13.55
N GLU A 291 3.30 -15.90 14.79
CA GLU A 291 3.73 -17.22 15.30
C GLU A 291 2.64 -18.28 15.10
N SER A 292 1.38 -17.86 15.17
CA SER A 292 0.22 -18.73 14.93
C SER A 292 0.13 -19.32 13.51
N PHE A 293 0.88 -18.78 12.55
CA PHE A 293 1.03 -19.36 11.21
C PHE A 293 1.82 -20.68 11.24
N PHE A 294 2.71 -20.84 12.23
CA PHE A 294 3.53 -22.04 12.39
C PHE A 294 2.76 -23.10 13.18
N SER A 295 2.22 -24.10 12.48
CA SER A 295 1.59 -25.27 13.11
C SER A 295 2.61 -26.34 13.49
N ARG A 296 2.38 -27.07 14.59
CA ARG A 296 3.29 -28.14 15.03
C ARG A 296 3.51 -29.19 13.95
N GLY A 297 4.77 -29.39 13.57
CA GLY A 297 5.19 -30.48 12.67
C GLY A 297 4.93 -30.22 11.19
N GLN A 298 4.56 -29.00 10.80
CA GLN A 298 4.38 -28.62 9.40
C GLN A 298 5.46 -27.61 9.01
N GLY A 299 6.14 -27.89 7.90
CA GLY A 299 7.13 -26.96 7.35
C GLY A 299 6.45 -25.85 6.56
N VAL A 300 6.98 -24.63 6.70
CA VAL A 300 6.54 -23.47 5.94
C VAL A 300 7.52 -23.25 4.79
N GLU A 301 7.07 -23.44 3.55
CA GLU A 301 7.86 -23.09 2.38
C GLU A 301 7.70 -21.59 2.09
N VAL A 302 8.77 -20.90 1.69
CA VAL A 302 8.70 -19.50 1.24
C VAL A 302 9.26 -19.41 -0.17
N LEU A 303 8.45 -18.84 -1.06
CA LEU A 303 8.82 -18.54 -2.44
C LEU A 303 8.83 -17.03 -2.62
N PHE A 304 9.81 -16.53 -3.37
CA PHE A 304 9.92 -15.11 -3.65
C PHE A 304 9.56 -14.83 -5.10
N GLN A 305 8.76 -13.79 -5.32
CA GLN A 305 8.55 -13.19 -6.62
C GLN A 305 9.01 -11.74 -6.54
N LEU A 306 9.82 -11.32 -7.50
CA LEU A 306 10.44 -10.00 -7.47
C LEU A 306 10.08 -9.24 -8.73
N TYR A 307 9.87 -7.95 -8.61
CA TYR A 307 9.46 -7.08 -9.70
C TYR A 307 10.33 -5.83 -9.68
N ARG A 308 10.75 -5.38 -10.87
CA ARG A 308 11.46 -4.11 -11.04
C ARG A 308 10.38 -3.02 -11.06
N ASP A 309 10.25 -2.29 -9.95
CA ASP A 309 9.18 -1.33 -9.65
C ASP A 309 7.75 -1.93 -9.46
N ASP A 310 6.85 -1.14 -8.86
CA ASP A 310 5.45 -1.47 -8.50
C ASP A 310 4.50 -1.62 -9.72
N GLN A 311 5.05 -1.66 -10.95
CA GLN A 311 4.28 -1.67 -12.21
C GLN A 311 4.71 -2.80 -13.18
N ALA A 312 5.69 -3.65 -12.85
CA ALA A 312 6.25 -4.60 -13.82
C ALA A 312 5.35 -5.82 -14.11
N LEU A 313 5.17 -6.09 -15.41
CA LEU A 313 4.35 -7.17 -15.99
C LEU A 313 4.99 -8.58 -15.88
N ALA A 314 6.25 -8.70 -15.47
CA ALA A 314 6.96 -9.99 -15.38
C ALA A 314 7.94 -10.03 -14.19
N PRO A 315 7.99 -11.14 -13.43
CA PRO A 315 8.89 -11.27 -12.30
C PRO A 315 10.36 -11.47 -12.73
N LEU A 316 11.29 -10.86 -11.98
CA LEU A 316 12.72 -11.11 -12.05
C LEU A 316 13.02 -12.55 -11.65
N VAL A 317 14.04 -13.14 -12.28
CA VAL A 317 14.39 -14.54 -12.07
C VAL A 317 15.14 -14.69 -10.74
N THR A 318 14.60 -15.50 -9.83
CA THR A 318 15.29 -15.97 -8.62
C THR A 318 15.03 -17.46 -8.42
N ASP A 319 16.06 -18.17 -7.98
CA ASP A 319 15.95 -19.56 -7.56
C ASP A 319 15.92 -19.69 -6.03
N THR A 320 15.82 -18.56 -5.32
CA THR A 320 15.83 -18.53 -3.86
C THR A 320 14.50 -19.09 -3.33
N ILE A 321 14.58 -20.17 -2.55
CA ILE A 321 13.43 -20.80 -1.89
C ILE A 321 13.84 -21.15 -0.47
N ILE A 322 12.99 -20.87 0.51
CA ILE A 322 13.13 -21.42 1.86
C ILE A 322 12.24 -22.66 1.94
N ALA A 323 12.83 -23.86 1.91
CA ALA A 323 12.05 -25.09 1.93
C ALA A 323 11.34 -25.35 3.27
N ASN A 324 11.87 -24.82 4.37
CA ASN A 324 11.32 -25.01 5.71
C ASN A 324 11.71 -23.85 6.64
N LEU A 325 10.91 -22.79 6.63
CA LEU A 325 11.03 -21.66 7.54
C LEU A 325 10.66 -22.09 8.96
N LEU A 326 11.55 -21.81 9.91
CA LEU A 326 11.32 -22.11 11.33
C LEU A 326 10.56 -20.95 12.02
N PRO A 327 9.94 -21.19 13.19
CA PRO A 327 9.50 -20.10 14.05
C PRO A 327 10.70 -19.27 14.53
N GLY A 328 10.58 -17.94 14.54
CA GLY A 328 11.65 -17.03 14.94
C GLY A 328 12.09 -16.07 13.83
N ASP A 329 12.72 -14.96 14.23
CA ASP A 329 13.32 -14.00 13.30
C ASP A 329 14.45 -14.67 12.52
N GLN A 330 14.43 -14.51 11.20
CA GLN A 330 15.37 -15.15 10.28
C GLN A 330 15.75 -14.20 9.15
N GLU A 331 16.93 -14.42 8.60
CA GLU A 331 17.45 -13.67 7.47
C GLU A 331 17.64 -14.59 6.27
N VAL A 332 17.41 -14.05 5.07
CA VAL A 332 17.63 -14.75 3.81
C VAL A 332 18.25 -13.79 2.78
N GLU A 333 19.25 -14.29 2.06
CA GLU A 333 19.80 -13.60 0.89
C GLU A 333 19.03 -14.07 -0.34
N ILE A 334 18.42 -13.12 -1.06
CA ILE A 334 17.61 -13.38 -2.25
C ILE A 334 18.45 -12.97 -3.46
N LEU A 335 18.98 -13.96 -4.17
CA LEU A 335 19.80 -13.74 -5.35
C LEU A 335 18.93 -13.66 -6.59
N VAL A 336 19.11 -12.58 -7.34
CA VAL A 336 18.27 -12.25 -8.50
C VAL A 336 19.14 -12.13 -9.74
N THR A 337 18.75 -12.85 -10.79
CA THR A 337 19.31 -12.64 -12.12
C THR A 337 18.51 -11.56 -12.80
N LEU A 338 19.11 -10.38 -12.95
CA LEU A 338 18.53 -9.34 -13.79
C LEU A 338 18.66 -9.78 -15.25
N PRO A 339 17.62 -9.60 -16.09
CA PRO A 339 17.81 -9.74 -17.53
C PRO A 339 18.91 -8.77 -17.95
N GLU A 340 19.90 -9.26 -18.69
CA GLU A 340 20.84 -8.36 -19.35
C GLU A 340 20.02 -7.40 -20.22
N PRO A 341 20.31 -6.08 -20.19
CA PRO A 341 19.63 -5.16 -21.09
C PRO A 341 19.85 -5.66 -22.52
N ASP A 342 18.76 -6.02 -23.18
CA ASP A 342 18.79 -6.50 -24.56
C ASP A 342 19.32 -5.39 -25.48
N GLY A 343 19.88 -5.77 -26.63
CA GLY A 343 20.35 -4.82 -27.65
C GLY A 343 21.83 -4.40 -27.56
N GLU A 344 22.23 -3.62 -28.56
CA GLU A 344 23.62 -3.22 -28.76
C GLU A 344 24.04 -2.18 -27.72
N ARG A 345 25.28 -2.32 -27.22
CA ARG A 345 25.87 -1.36 -26.28
C ARG A 345 26.25 -0.08 -27.00
N CYS A 346 25.83 1.04 -26.45
CA CYS A 346 26.18 2.40 -26.85
C CYS A 346 26.87 3.12 -25.68
N VAL A 347 27.61 4.18 -25.99
CA VAL A 347 28.37 5.00 -25.04
C VAL A 347 28.19 6.47 -25.40
N VAL A 348 27.90 7.29 -24.40
CA VAL A 348 28.06 8.74 -24.48
C VAL A 348 29.16 9.19 -23.54
N ARG A 349 30.07 10.03 -24.04
CA ARG A 349 31.16 10.60 -23.26
C ARG A 349 31.37 12.07 -23.60
N GLY A 350 32.12 12.78 -22.78
CA GLY A 350 32.49 14.16 -23.05
C GLY A 350 33.11 14.82 -21.84
N ALA A 351 33.29 16.13 -21.90
CA ALA A 351 33.74 16.95 -20.80
C ALA A 351 32.72 18.04 -20.45
N ILE A 352 32.49 18.23 -19.15
CA ILE A 352 31.75 19.36 -18.61
C ILE A 352 32.75 20.45 -18.22
N ARG A 353 32.61 21.63 -18.80
CA ARG A 353 33.51 22.76 -18.56
C ARG A 353 32.71 24.03 -18.34
N HIS A 354 33.32 25.00 -17.70
CA HIS A 354 32.85 26.38 -17.75
C HIS A 354 33.24 27.04 -19.06
N VAL A 355 32.56 28.15 -19.39
CA VAL A 355 32.90 29.00 -20.55
C VAL A 355 34.34 29.50 -20.56
N ASP A 356 35.01 29.55 -19.40
CA ASP A 356 36.43 29.92 -19.30
C ASP A 356 37.39 28.74 -19.54
N GLY A 357 36.85 27.56 -19.85
CA GLY A 357 37.59 26.32 -20.09
C GLY A 357 37.92 25.51 -18.84
N THR A 358 37.55 25.98 -17.63
CA THR A 358 37.80 25.25 -16.38
C THR A 358 36.94 23.98 -16.32
N PRO A 359 37.50 22.79 -16.02
CA PRO A 359 36.74 21.57 -15.90
C PRO A 359 35.83 21.58 -14.66
N LEU A 360 34.59 21.13 -14.82
CA LEU A 360 33.62 21.03 -13.73
C LEU A 360 33.56 19.58 -13.24
N SER A 361 34.18 19.33 -12.11
CA SER A 361 34.24 18.01 -11.47
C SER A 361 33.13 17.79 -10.45
N ASN A 362 32.89 16.52 -10.09
CA ASN A 362 31.94 16.10 -9.05
C ASN A 362 30.47 16.50 -9.32
N VAL A 363 30.10 16.78 -10.57
CA VAL A 363 28.72 17.00 -10.99
C VAL A 363 28.09 15.70 -11.48
N ILE A 364 26.78 15.55 -11.30
CA ILE A 364 26.04 14.37 -11.75
C ILE A 364 25.63 14.61 -13.21
N VAL A 365 26.02 13.71 -14.11
CA VAL A 365 25.65 13.75 -15.53
C VAL A 365 24.68 12.63 -15.82
N ARG A 366 23.56 12.95 -16.49
CA ARG A 366 22.53 11.99 -16.88
C ARG A 366 22.27 12.06 -18.38
N ALA A 367 22.17 10.89 -19.01
CA ALA A 367 21.86 10.75 -20.42
C ALA A 367 20.41 10.32 -20.63
N PHE A 368 19.72 10.95 -21.58
CA PHE A 368 18.30 10.69 -21.87
C PHE A 368 18.07 10.47 -23.36
N ASP A 369 17.14 9.57 -23.69
CA ASP A 369 16.52 9.49 -25.02
C ASP A 369 15.26 10.35 -25.06
N ARG A 370 15.16 11.23 -26.06
CA ARG A 370 14.03 12.15 -26.26
C ARG A 370 13.04 11.59 -27.29
N ASP A 371 11.85 11.22 -26.82
CA ASP A 371 10.69 11.02 -27.68
C ASP A 371 9.84 12.30 -27.78
N MET A 372 8.83 12.32 -28.67
CA MET A 372 7.97 13.50 -28.90
C MET A 372 7.45 14.21 -27.64
N ARG A 373 7.20 13.47 -26.55
CA ARG A 373 6.66 13.98 -25.27
C ARG A 373 7.22 13.28 -24.03
N ALA A 374 8.22 12.43 -24.18
CA ALA A 374 8.75 11.64 -23.08
C ALA A 374 10.28 11.63 -23.11
N GLU A 375 10.87 11.46 -21.94
CA GLU A 375 12.30 11.33 -21.76
C GLU A 375 12.54 10.01 -21.05
N THR A 376 13.43 9.19 -21.61
CA THR A 376 13.80 7.91 -21.01
C THR A 376 15.23 8.04 -20.51
N LEU A 377 15.44 7.88 -19.19
CA LEU A 377 16.79 7.88 -18.62
C LEU A 377 17.55 6.64 -19.12
N LEU A 378 18.69 6.88 -19.77
CA LEU A 378 19.56 5.83 -20.31
C LEU A 378 20.65 5.42 -19.32
N GLY A 379 21.15 6.38 -18.54
CA GLY A 379 22.17 6.15 -17.53
C GLY A 379 22.67 7.43 -16.88
N GLN A 380 23.51 7.29 -15.86
CA GLN A 380 24.10 8.41 -15.12
C GLN A 380 25.52 8.11 -14.65
N THR A 381 26.30 9.16 -14.42
CA THR A 381 27.66 9.07 -13.85
C THR A 381 28.03 10.38 -13.13
N ILE A 382 29.16 10.39 -12.42
CA ILE A 382 29.74 11.60 -11.83
C ILE A 382 30.94 12.02 -12.67
N ALA A 383 31.02 13.30 -13.05
CA ALA A 383 32.16 13.84 -13.78
C ALA A 383 33.43 13.79 -12.93
N ASP A 384 34.54 13.34 -13.52
CA ASP A 384 35.82 13.19 -12.84
C ASP A 384 36.52 14.54 -12.56
N THR A 385 37.73 14.49 -12.00
CA THR A 385 38.52 15.70 -11.68
C THR A 385 38.90 16.55 -12.90
N ALA A 386 38.88 15.97 -14.10
CA ALA A 386 39.09 16.67 -15.38
C ALA A 386 37.77 17.10 -16.04
N GLY A 387 36.64 16.91 -15.34
CA GLY A 387 35.29 17.17 -15.84
C GLY A 387 34.83 16.16 -16.90
N ALA A 388 35.59 15.08 -17.11
CA ALA A 388 35.23 14.07 -18.09
C ALA A 388 34.16 13.11 -17.53
N TYR A 389 33.28 12.63 -18.40
CA TYR A 389 32.23 11.67 -18.05
C TYR A 389 32.08 10.63 -19.15
N GLU A 390 31.64 9.43 -18.77
CA GLU A 390 31.26 8.36 -19.69
C GLU A 390 30.03 7.62 -19.12
N ILE A 391 29.02 7.41 -19.96
CA ILE A 391 27.78 6.70 -19.65
C ILE A 391 27.58 5.63 -20.72
N SER A 392 27.52 4.36 -20.29
CA SER A 392 27.15 3.23 -21.16
C SER A 392 25.65 2.97 -21.07
N TYR A 393 25.00 2.73 -22.21
CA TYR A 393 23.58 2.38 -22.32
C TYR A 393 23.36 1.35 -23.44
N HIS A 394 22.16 0.79 -23.56
CA HIS A 394 21.80 -0.27 -24.49
C HIS A 394 20.56 0.10 -25.29
N THR A 395 20.48 -0.37 -26.55
CA THR A 395 19.32 -0.07 -27.41
C THR A 395 18.00 -0.65 -26.87
N GLY A 396 18.03 -1.74 -26.10
CA GLY A 396 16.84 -2.28 -25.44
C GLY A 396 16.30 -1.44 -24.28
N GLN A 397 16.96 -0.33 -23.92
CA GLN A 397 16.43 0.64 -22.96
C GLN A 397 15.50 1.67 -23.63
N PHE A 398 15.44 1.71 -24.96
CA PHE A 398 14.58 2.67 -25.67
C PHE A 398 13.11 2.30 -25.52
N ARG A 399 12.25 3.32 -25.47
CA ARG A 399 10.80 3.12 -25.35
C ARG A 399 10.19 2.45 -26.57
N GLN A 400 10.75 2.69 -27.74
CA GLN A 400 10.37 2.06 -29.01
C GLN A 400 11.37 0.93 -29.30
N PRO A 401 10.97 -0.35 -29.17
CA PRO A 401 11.87 -1.49 -29.36
C PRO A 401 12.51 -1.56 -30.75
N GLU A 402 11.87 -0.97 -31.76
CA GLU A 402 12.36 -0.86 -33.14
C GLU A 402 13.38 0.26 -33.38
N LYS A 403 13.58 1.16 -32.40
CA LYS A 403 14.50 2.30 -32.52
C LYS A 403 15.94 1.79 -32.41
N ALA A 404 16.77 2.09 -33.41
CA ALA A 404 18.17 1.65 -33.42
C ALA A 404 19.12 2.64 -32.73
N GLN A 405 18.73 3.92 -32.63
CA GLN A 405 19.59 5.01 -32.14
C GLN A 405 18.78 5.98 -31.27
N ALA A 406 19.38 6.47 -30.18
CA ALA A 406 18.74 7.45 -29.30
C ALA A 406 18.71 8.85 -29.93
N ASP A 407 17.69 9.64 -29.61
CA ASP A 407 17.70 11.09 -29.74
C ASP A 407 18.24 11.66 -28.42
N LEU A 408 19.56 11.73 -28.35
CA LEU A 408 20.29 11.80 -27.09
C LEU A 408 20.48 13.25 -26.62
N PHE A 409 20.26 13.50 -25.34
CA PHE A 409 20.74 14.72 -24.69
C PHE A 409 21.19 14.40 -23.26
N ILE A 410 22.00 15.29 -22.67
CA ILE A 410 22.45 15.17 -21.28
C ILE A 410 21.92 16.31 -20.42
N ARG A 411 21.73 16.02 -19.13
CA ARG A 411 21.53 17.02 -18.07
C ARG A 411 22.62 16.88 -17.01
N VAL A 412 23.07 18.02 -16.50
CA VAL A 412 24.07 18.12 -15.43
C VAL A 412 23.41 18.68 -14.18
N PHE A 413 23.62 18.05 -13.04
CA PHE A 413 23.02 18.41 -11.75
C PHE A 413 24.08 18.66 -10.68
N GLU A 414 23.75 19.52 -9.72
CA GLU A 414 24.59 19.80 -8.56
C GLU A 414 24.65 18.61 -7.61
N PRO A 415 25.84 18.24 -7.09
CA PRO A 415 25.94 17.27 -6.00
C PRO A 415 25.36 17.88 -4.72
N ARG A 416 24.42 17.20 -4.05
CA ARG A 416 23.87 17.69 -2.78
C ARG A 416 24.98 17.71 -1.72
N LYS A 417 25.30 18.86 -1.14
CA LYS A 417 26.19 18.95 0.04
C LYS A 417 25.46 18.35 1.23
N GLY A 418 26.09 17.37 1.88
CA GLY A 418 25.50 16.66 3.02
C GLY A 418 25.18 17.60 4.19
N SER A 419 23.93 17.59 4.61
CA SER A 419 23.52 17.77 6.01
C SER A 419 22.11 17.20 6.19
N GLU A 420 22.00 16.17 7.03
CA GLU A 420 20.80 15.44 7.47
C GLU A 420 20.23 14.42 6.47
N GLU A 421 20.68 13.17 6.65
CA GLU A 421 19.90 11.97 6.31
C GLU A 421 18.53 12.06 7.00
N ARG A 422 17.49 12.48 6.26
CA ARG A 422 16.11 12.23 6.64
C ARG A 422 15.61 11.05 5.84
N GLU A 423 15.36 9.95 6.52
CA GLU A 423 14.71 8.77 5.96
C GLU A 423 13.32 9.16 5.44
N GLY A 424 13.06 8.89 4.15
CA GLY A 424 11.71 8.89 3.58
C GLY A 424 11.34 10.05 2.65
N GLU A 425 12.25 10.96 2.31
CA GLU A 425 12.03 11.92 1.23
C GLU A 425 12.75 11.46 -0.04
N GLU A 426 12.04 11.47 -1.17
CA GLU A 426 12.57 11.18 -2.51
C GLU A 426 13.94 11.85 -2.70
N GLU A 427 14.89 11.15 -3.33
CA GLU A 427 16.21 11.68 -3.72
C GLU A 427 16.02 12.86 -4.70
N LEU A 428 15.59 14.01 -4.19
CA LEU A 428 15.49 15.23 -4.97
C LEU A 428 16.89 15.81 -5.07
N GLU A 429 17.40 15.76 -6.29
CA GLU A 429 18.71 16.21 -6.74
C GLU A 429 19.05 17.64 -6.29
N GLY A 430 20.34 18.00 -6.36
CA GLY A 430 20.71 19.42 -6.44
C GLY A 430 20.13 20.03 -7.72
N GLY A 431 20.04 21.36 -7.80
CA GLY A 431 19.43 22.03 -8.95
C GLY A 431 20.09 21.65 -10.28
N GLU A 432 19.29 21.53 -11.35
CA GLU A 432 19.79 21.37 -12.72
C GLU A 432 20.74 22.53 -13.05
N ILE A 433 21.98 22.20 -13.45
CA ILE A 433 23.05 23.15 -13.79
C ILE A 433 22.97 23.52 -15.27
N ALA A 434 22.79 22.53 -16.15
CA ALA A 434 22.70 22.72 -17.59
C ALA A 434 22.09 21.51 -18.30
N VAL A 435 21.69 21.74 -19.55
CA VAL A 435 21.17 20.73 -20.49
C VAL A 435 21.87 20.92 -21.83
N SER A 436 22.25 19.82 -22.49
CA SER A 436 22.79 19.89 -23.86
C SER A 436 21.68 20.02 -24.90
N ASP A 437 22.06 20.39 -26.11
CA ASP A 437 21.20 20.18 -27.27
C ASP A 437 20.91 18.69 -27.48
N ILE A 438 19.82 18.40 -28.19
CA ILE A 438 19.43 17.05 -28.59
C ILE A 438 20.21 16.65 -29.84
N VAL A 439 20.95 15.54 -29.73
CA VAL A 439 21.61 14.85 -30.84
C VAL A 439 20.65 13.78 -31.37
N PHE A 440 19.97 14.10 -32.47
CA PHE A 440 19.07 13.14 -33.12
C PHE A 440 19.85 11.98 -33.74
N ASN A 441 19.37 10.76 -33.53
CA ASN A 441 20.01 9.51 -34.01
C ASN A 441 21.51 9.42 -33.65
N ALA A 442 21.83 9.56 -32.36
CA ALA A 442 23.18 9.54 -31.84
C ALA A 442 23.97 8.28 -32.28
N ALA A 443 25.27 8.46 -32.49
CA ALA A 443 26.17 7.35 -32.84
C ALA A 443 26.30 6.36 -31.66
N GLN A 444 26.75 5.13 -31.96
CA GLN A 444 27.01 4.12 -30.93
C GLN A 444 28.06 4.59 -29.91
N GLU A 445 29.07 5.35 -30.35
CA GLU A 445 29.93 6.15 -29.47
C GLU A 445 29.69 7.64 -29.76
N GLN A 446 28.92 8.30 -28.90
CA GLN A 446 28.58 9.72 -29.03
C GLN A 446 29.45 10.57 -28.10
N THR A 447 29.96 11.68 -28.61
CA THR A 447 30.63 12.69 -27.78
C THR A 447 29.73 13.91 -27.61
N ILE A 448 29.52 14.37 -26.39
CA ILE A 448 28.79 15.62 -26.06
C ILE A 448 29.60 16.37 -25.00
N ASP A 449 30.32 17.39 -25.43
CA ASP A 449 30.95 18.36 -24.52
C ASP A 449 29.92 19.43 -24.15
N LEU A 450 29.90 19.86 -22.89
CA LEU A 450 28.94 20.86 -22.41
C LEU A 450 29.66 21.98 -21.69
N GLU A 451 29.42 23.21 -22.16
CA GLU A 451 29.89 24.43 -21.54
C GLU A 451 28.79 25.05 -20.68
N ILE A 452 29.12 25.40 -19.44
CA ILE A 452 28.19 25.99 -18.47
C ILE A 452 28.34 27.51 -18.48
N GLU A 453 27.30 28.21 -18.95
CA GLU A 453 27.27 29.68 -19.08
C GLU A 453 26.78 30.42 -17.82
N SER A 454 26.21 29.71 -16.84
CA SER A 454 25.52 30.34 -15.71
C SER A 454 26.46 31.02 -14.72
N GLU A 455 26.24 32.33 -14.47
CA GLU A 455 26.99 33.15 -13.51
C GLU A 455 26.95 32.65 -12.06
N LYS A 456 25.98 31.78 -11.72
CA LYS A 456 25.85 31.19 -10.39
C LYS A 456 26.90 30.11 -10.12
N PHE A 457 27.53 29.59 -11.17
CA PHE A 457 28.42 28.43 -11.11
C PHE A 457 29.77 28.76 -11.74
N ARG A 458 30.44 29.86 -11.36
CA ARG A 458 31.73 30.25 -11.97
C ARG A 458 32.96 29.43 -11.53
N GLY A 459 32.75 28.38 -10.74
CA GLY A 459 33.84 27.63 -10.11
C GLY A 459 34.65 28.47 -9.10
N PRO A 460 35.78 27.95 -8.59
CA PRO A 460 36.67 28.72 -7.73
C PRO A 460 37.20 29.96 -8.44
N SER A 461 37.28 31.07 -7.72
CA SER A 461 37.85 32.34 -8.21
C SER A 461 39.30 32.18 -8.65
N GLU A 462 39.82 33.12 -9.43
CA GLU A 462 41.25 33.12 -9.79
C GLU A 462 42.18 33.05 -8.57
N TYR A 463 41.86 33.81 -7.52
CA TYR A 463 42.55 33.75 -6.23
C TYR A 463 42.59 32.33 -5.65
N GLU A 464 41.42 31.67 -5.55
CA GLU A 464 41.32 30.30 -5.03
C GLU A 464 42.05 29.28 -5.91
N ARG A 465 41.96 29.42 -7.24
CA ARG A 465 42.67 28.56 -8.19
C ARG A 465 44.17 28.70 -8.07
N TYR A 466 44.68 29.91 -7.85
CA TYR A 466 46.12 30.12 -7.68
C TYR A 466 46.60 29.58 -6.34
N LEU A 467 45.91 29.86 -5.24
CA LEU A 467 46.27 29.27 -3.94
C LEU A 467 46.28 27.74 -3.98
N ALA A 468 45.30 27.11 -4.63
CA ALA A 468 45.26 25.64 -4.80
C ALA A 468 46.46 25.11 -5.61
N LYS A 469 46.97 25.87 -6.59
CA LYS A 469 48.20 25.52 -7.33
C LYS A 469 49.46 25.71 -6.48
N LEU A 470 49.46 26.66 -5.55
CA LEU A 470 50.59 26.93 -4.66
C LEU A 470 50.67 25.91 -3.52
N GLU A 471 49.53 25.48 -2.97
CA GLU A 471 49.42 24.59 -1.79
C GLU A 471 50.38 23.37 -1.82
N PRO A 472 50.44 22.56 -2.89
CA PRO A 472 51.35 21.41 -2.91
C PRO A 472 52.83 21.78 -3.11
N LEU A 473 53.14 23.03 -3.45
CA LEU A 473 54.50 23.50 -3.78
C LEU A 473 55.15 24.31 -2.66
N VAL A 474 54.35 25.01 -1.85
CA VAL A 474 54.85 25.86 -0.74
C VAL A 474 55.09 25.07 0.54
N GLU A 475 54.67 23.80 0.59
CA GLU A 475 54.80 22.89 1.74
C GLU A 475 54.38 23.54 3.07
N SER A 476 55.36 23.97 3.89
CA SER A 476 55.12 24.60 5.20
C SER A 476 55.43 26.10 5.25
N VAL A 477 55.81 26.72 4.12
CA VAL A 477 56.14 28.15 4.06
C VAL A 477 54.85 28.94 3.81
N PRO A 478 54.44 29.84 4.73
CA PRO A 478 53.27 30.69 4.51
C PRO A 478 53.44 31.63 3.32
N VAL A 479 52.36 31.89 2.58
CA VAL A 479 52.37 32.76 1.39
C VAL A 479 52.91 34.17 1.69
N HIS A 480 52.71 34.69 2.91
CA HIS A 480 53.20 36.01 3.31
C HIS A 480 54.72 36.08 3.58
N GLU A 481 55.40 34.93 3.71
CA GLU A 481 56.85 34.84 3.94
C GLU A 481 57.65 34.57 2.65
N LEU A 482 56.98 34.38 1.51
CA LEU A 482 57.63 34.05 0.23
C LEU A 482 58.59 35.17 -0.22
N ILE A 483 59.82 34.80 -0.55
CA ILE A 483 60.83 35.72 -1.09
C ILE A 483 60.80 35.71 -2.64
N ASN A 484 61.54 36.61 -3.28
CA ASN A 484 61.50 36.75 -4.74
C ASN A 484 61.98 35.47 -5.45
N GLU A 485 62.97 34.79 -4.89
CA GLU A 485 63.46 33.50 -5.37
C GLU A 485 62.37 32.41 -5.35
N ASP A 486 61.48 32.44 -4.35
CA ASP A 486 60.33 31.52 -4.29
C ASP A 486 59.31 31.84 -5.38
N LEU A 487 59.07 33.13 -5.65
CA LEU A 487 58.14 33.54 -6.71
C LEU A 487 58.65 33.12 -8.10
N ASP A 488 59.96 33.23 -8.35
CA ASP A 488 60.59 32.74 -9.58
C ASP A 488 60.42 31.22 -9.73
N PHE A 489 60.61 30.47 -8.65
CA PHE A 489 60.39 29.02 -8.61
C PHE A 489 58.92 28.67 -8.89
N LEU A 490 57.98 29.32 -8.21
CA LEU A 490 56.54 29.08 -8.35
C LEU A 490 56.04 29.48 -9.73
N ASN A 491 56.54 30.58 -10.31
CA ASN A 491 56.24 30.97 -11.70
C ASN A 491 56.64 29.85 -12.66
N GLY A 492 57.86 29.31 -12.54
CA GLY A 492 58.35 28.23 -13.38
C GLY A 492 57.58 26.91 -13.24
N LYS A 493 56.99 26.65 -12.06
CA LYS A 493 56.21 25.41 -11.79
C LYS A 493 54.74 25.52 -12.13
N THR A 494 54.13 26.68 -11.92
CA THR A 494 52.67 26.86 -12.03
C THR A 494 52.23 27.57 -13.31
N GLY A 495 53.14 28.30 -13.94
CA GLY A 495 52.86 29.20 -15.06
C GLY A 495 52.11 30.48 -14.67
N ILE A 496 51.91 30.75 -13.37
CA ILE A 496 51.23 31.97 -12.89
C ILE A 496 52.18 33.17 -13.09
N PRO A 497 51.76 34.27 -13.73
CA PRO A 497 52.57 35.48 -13.91
C PRO A 497 53.19 35.99 -12.59
N LEU A 498 54.47 36.39 -12.63
CA LEU A 498 55.20 36.88 -11.45
C LEU A 498 54.46 38.02 -10.73
N GLU A 499 53.82 38.91 -11.47
CA GLU A 499 53.02 40.01 -10.92
C GLU A 499 51.84 39.50 -10.09
N GLN A 500 51.14 38.45 -10.54
CA GLN A 500 49.99 37.89 -9.81
C GLN A 500 50.46 37.11 -8.58
N LEU A 501 51.61 36.44 -8.66
CA LEU A 501 52.23 35.82 -7.49
C LEU A 501 52.64 36.86 -6.44
N ASP A 502 53.18 38.00 -6.89
CA ASP A 502 53.50 39.11 -5.99
C ASP A 502 52.24 39.72 -5.36
N TYR A 503 51.15 39.86 -6.11
CA TYR A 503 49.87 40.30 -5.55
C TYR A 503 49.33 39.35 -4.48
N LEU A 504 49.43 38.02 -4.68
CA LEU A 504 49.03 37.03 -3.67
C LEU A 504 49.89 37.15 -2.41
N ARG A 505 51.20 37.36 -2.57
CA ARG A 505 52.12 37.59 -1.45
C ARG A 505 51.75 38.86 -0.68
N LEU A 506 51.54 39.97 -1.38
CA LEU A 506 51.19 41.26 -0.77
C LEU A 506 49.84 41.19 -0.05
N ASP A 507 48.83 40.58 -0.68
CA ASP A 507 47.52 40.31 -0.06
C ASP A 507 47.68 39.50 1.23
N ALA A 508 48.44 38.41 1.21
CA ALA A 508 48.70 37.59 2.39
C ALA A 508 49.47 38.35 3.48
N GLN A 509 50.45 39.18 3.11
CA GLN A 509 51.20 40.03 4.05
C GLN A 509 50.29 41.03 4.73
N TRP A 510 49.40 41.68 3.98
CA TRP A 510 48.50 42.70 4.53
C TRP A 510 47.36 42.09 5.32
N ALA A 511 46.82 40.96 4.88
CA ALA A 511 45.86 40.17 5.67
C ALA A 511 46.48 39.76 7.02
N PHE A 512 47.74 39.34 7.04
CA PHE A 512 48.45 38.97 8.27
C PHE A 512 48.77 40.17 9.16
N GLN A 513 49.29 41.28 8.61
CA GLN A 513 49.75 42.44 9.37
C GLN A 513 48.62 43.34 9.85
N HIS A 514 47.52 43.42 9.10
CA HIS A 514 46.44 44.38 9.32
C HIS A 514 45.06 43.73 9.53
N ALA A 515 45.01 42.40 9.60
CA ALA A 515 43.77 41.63 9.76
C ALA A 515 42.70 41.95 8.68
N LEU A 516 43.14 42.29 7.47
CA LEU A 516 42.27 42.47 6.32
C LEU A 516 41.74 41.12 5.82
N ALA A 517 40.56 41.12 5.20
CA ALA A 517 40.03 39.90 4.59
C ALA A 517 40.94 39.46 3.43
N PRO A 518 41.35 38.18 3.39
CA PRO A 518 42.11 37.64 2.26
C PRO A 518 41.38 37.83 0.93
N ALA A 519 42.14 37.90 -0.15
CA ALA A 519 41.71 38.15 -1.53
C ALA A 519 41.24 39.58 -1.84
N ALA A 520 40.97 40.43 -0.84
CA ALA A 520 40.46 41.77 -1.11
C ALA A 520 41.51 42.67 -1.76
N CYS A 521 42.71 42.74 -1.19
CA CYS A 521 43.79 43.52 -1.76
C CYS A 521 44.27 42.93 -3.09
N TYR A 522 44.29 41.60 -3.19
CA TYR A 522 44.52 40.92 -4.47
C TYR A 522 43.57 41.40 -5.57
N GLY A 523 42.26 41.46 -5.27
CA GLY A 523 41.24 41.97 -6.20
C GLY A 523 41.51 43.41 -6.62
N LEU A 524 41.81 44.30 -5.66
CA LEU A 524 42.11 45.71 -5.95
C LEU A 524 43.34 45.85 -6.87
N PHE A 525 44.44 45.15 -6.58
CA PHE A 525 45.64 45.17 -7.43
C PHE A 525 45.34 44.67 -8.84
N ARG A 526 44.48 43.65 -8.96
CA ARG A 526 44.03 43.11 -10.25
C ARG A 526 43.19 44.06 -11.08
N GLN A 527 42.57 45.08 -10.47
CA GLN A 527 41.93 46.19 -11.20
C GLN A 527 42.88 47.36 -11.47
N GLY A 528 44.18 47.20 -11.21
CA GLY A 528 45.20 48.21 -11.48
C GLY A 528 45.36 49.27 -10.38
N LEU A 529 44.84 49.02 -9.17
CA LEU A 529 45.07 49.92 -8.04
C LEU A 529 46.50 49.77 -7.47
N PRO A 530 47.03 50.81 -6.80
CA PRO A 530 48.40 50.79 -6.29
C PRO A 530 48.69 49.64 -5.31
N THR A 531 49.86 49.03 -5.43
CA THR A 531 50.39 48.02 -4.49
C THR A 531 51.13 48.64 -3.29
N ASP A 532 51.07 49.96 -3.15
CA ASP A 532 51.56 50.70 -1.98
C ASP A 532 50.40 51.02 -1.03
N LEU A 533 50.54 50.64 0.24
CA LEU A 533 49.47 50.76 1.24
C LEU A 533 49.04 52.21 1.48
N LEU A 534 49.99 53.17 1.49
CA LEU A 534 49.66 54.58 1.69
C LEU A 534 48.90 55.14 0.50
N GLN A 535 49.34 54.83 -0.72
CA GLN A 535 48.63 55.25 -1.93
C GLN A 535 47.24 54.64 -2.02
N LEU A 536 47.11 53.33 -1.75
CA LEU A 536 45.83 52.64 -1.81
C LEU A 536 44.85 53.16 -0.74
N SER A 537 45.32 53.46 0.47
CA SER A 537 44.47 54.03 1.54
C SER A 537 44.00 55.45 1.27
N ASN A 538 44.66 56.18 0.37
CA ASN A 538 44.28 57.53 -0.04
C ASN A 538 43.36 57.52 -1.28
N GLU A 539 43.05 56.35 -1.83
CA GLU A 539 42.04 56.22 -2.88
C GLU A 539 40.64 56.56 -2.36
N ARG A 540 39.77 56.97 -3.28
CA ARG A 540 38.37 57.28 -2.93
C ARG A 540 37.63 55.97 -2.65
N SER A 541 36.83 55.92 -1.57
CA SER A 541 36.00 54.74 -1.22
C SER A 541 35.21 54.20 -2.41
N SER A 542 34.58 55.09 -3.19
CA SER A 542 33.82 54.69 -4.38
C SER A 542 34.65 53.96 -5.44
N HIS A 543 35.93 54.33 -5.59
CA HIS A 543 36.83 53.67 -6.55
C HIS A 543 37.28 52.29 -6.04
N LEU A 544 37.49 52.16 -4.73
CA LEU A 544 37.77 50.87 -4.09
C LEU A 544 36.55 49.93 -4.20
N GLU A 545 35.35 50.45 -3.98
CA GLU A 545 34.09 49.71 -4.12
C GLU A 545 33.88 49.24 -5.57
N GLU A 546 34.01 50.15 -6.55
CA GLU A 546 33.89 49.82 -7.98
C GLU A 546 34.90 48.75 -8.40
N ALA A 547 36.15 48.86 -7.95
CA ALA A 547 37.20 47.90 -8.26
C ALA A 547 36.96 46.52 -7.60
N LEU A 548 36.50 46.49 -6.35
CA LEU A 548 36.22 45.23 -5.67
C LEU A 548 34.98 44.54 -6.27
N GLN A 549 33.96 45.31 -6.62
CA GLN A 549 32.80 44.82 -7.37
C GLN A 549 33.19 44.29 -8.75
N ALA A 550 34.09 44.97 -9.47
CA ALA A 550 34.62 44.48 -10.74
C ALA A 550 35.41 43.16 -10.57
N SER A 551 36.13 43.01 -9.47
CA SER A 551 36.85 41.78 -9.16
C SER A 551 35.91 40.61 -8.86
N LEU A 552 34.83 40.86 -8.12
CA LEU A 552 33.76 39.89 -7.87
C LEU A 552 33.03 39.52 -9.17
N SER A 553 32.68 40.53 -9.98
CA SER A 553 31.97 40.32 -11.26
C SER A 553 32.83 39.66 -12.33
N HIS A 554 34.16 39.69 -12.21
CA HIS A 554 35.08 38.98 -13.09
C HIS A 554 35.59 37.65 -12.49
N ASN A 555 35.05 37.21 -11.34
CA ASN A 555 35.46 36.00 -10.63
C ASN A 555 36.97 35.94 -10.29
N ILE A 556 37.55 37.11 -10.02
CA ILE A 556 38.96 37.24 -9.64
C ILE A 556 39.15 36.89 -8.16
N VAL A 557 38.16 37.21 -7.32
CA VAL A 557 38.17 36.99 -5.86
C VAL A 557 36.99 36.11 -5.43
N PRO A 558 37.04 35.47 -4.25
CA PRO A 558 35.99 34.57 -3.77
C PRO A 558 34.64 35.29 -3.61
N ALA A 559 33.55 34.61 -3.98
CA ALA A 559 32.19 35.15 -3.83
C ALA A 559 31.82 35.49 -2.37
N ALA A 560 32.42 34.81 -1.39
CA ALA A 560 32.21 35.08 0.03
C ALA A 560 32.58 36.53 0.41
N LEU A 561 33.54 37.14 -0.30
CA LEU A 561 33.99 38.50 -0.05
C LEU A 561 32.91 39.56 -0.34
N ALA A 562 31.91 39.24 -1.17
CA ALA A 562 30.80 40.16 -1.46
C ALA A 562 30.04 40.60 -0.19
N THR A 563 29.95 39.72 0.81
CA THR A 563 29.28 40.02 2.09
C THR A 563 30.10 40.87 3.05
N GLN A 564 31.41 41.02 2.78
CA GLN A 564 32.37 41.70 3.64
C GLN A 564 33.02 42.92 2.95
N ALA A 565 32.64 43.22 1.71
CA ALA A 565 33.27 44.23 0.87
C ALA A 565 33.34 45.61 1.57
N ASP A 566 32.22 46.09 2.09
CA ASP A 566 32.14 47.39 2.77
C ASP A 566 33.04 47.45 4.00
N GLN A 567 33.01 46.40 4.83
CA GLN A 567 33.83 46.30 6.03
C GLN A 567 35.33 46.31 5.72
N VAL A 568 35.74 45.62 4.65
CA VAL A 568 37.14 45.54 4.25
C VAL A 568 37.64 46.89 3.73
N ILE A 569 36.81 47.62 2.99
CA ILE A 569 37.14 48.96 2.50
C ILE A 569 37.27 49.94 3.67
N GLU A 570 36.36 49.89 4.65
CA GLU A 570 36.47 50.68 5.88
C GLU A 570 37.76 50.36 6.65
N GLN A 571 38.10 49.09 6.81
CA GLN A 571 39.34 48.67 7.48
C GLN A 571 40.57 49.19 6.75
N LEU A 572 40.62 49.05 5.42
CA LEU A 572 41.73 49.51 4.59
C LEU A 572 41.97 51.02 4.70
N LEU A 573 40.90 51.81 4.68
CA LEU A 573 40.96 53.27 4.87
C LEU A 573 41.38 53.65 6.30
N PHE A 574 41.11 52.80 7.29
CA PHE A 574 41.48 53.04 8.69
C PHE A 574 42.94 52.68 9.02
N VAL A 575 43.57 51.73 8.31
CA VAL A 575 44.96 51.27 8.57
C VAL A 575 45.96 52.44 8.63
N THR A 576 45.76 53.49 7.85
CA THR A 576 46.67 54.65 7.80
C THR A 576 46.25 55.81 8.71
N GLY A 577 44.96 55.93 9.06
CA GLY A 577 44.45 56.92 10.02
C GLY A 577 45.07 56.78 11.42
N SER A 578 45.47 55.56 11.80
CA SER A 578 46.14 55.30 13.09
C SER A 578 47.65 55.62 13.08
N ARG A 579 48.31 55.61 11.91
CA ARG A 579 49.74 55.90 11.76
C ARG A 579 50.07 57.39 11.65
N VAL A 580 49.13 58.20 11.16
CA VAL A 580 49.28 59.67 11.12
C VAL A 580 49.36 60.26 12.55
N PHE A 581 48.75 59.63 13.56
CA PHE A 581 48.83 60.07 14.95
C PHE A 581 50.15 59.72 15.67
N GLU A 582 50.92 58.72 15.22
CA GLU A 582 52.21 58.37 15.82
C GLU A 582 53.38 59.20 15.28
N LEU A 583 53.32 59.69 14.04
CA LEU A 583 54.39 60.50 13.45
C LEU A 583 54.38 61.98 13.92
N ASP A 584 53.24 62.51 14.36
CA ASP A 584 53.16 63.86 14.95
C ASP A 584 53.63 63.90 16.43
N ALA A 585 53.82 62.74 17.09
CA ALA A 585 54.29 62.67 18.47
C ALA A 585 55.82 62.68 18.62
N ASP A 586 56.58 62.35 17.57
CA ASP A 586 58.06 62.30 17.56
C ASP A 586 58.72 63.53 16.92
N ALA A 587 57.94 64.55 16.55
CA ALA A 587 58.43 65.83 16.02
C ALA A 587 58.22 67.03 16.98
N GLY A 588 57.96 66.77 18.27
CA GLY A 588 57.73 67.78 19.31
C GLY A 588 58.94 68.09 20.18
#